data_AF-A0A820PKX4-F1
#
_entry.id   AF-A0A820PKX4-F1
#
_cell.length_a   1.000
_cell.length_b   1.000
_cell.length_c   1.000
_cell.angle_alpha   90.00
_cell.angle_beta   90.00
_cell.angle_gamma   90.00
#
_symmetry.space_group_name_H-M   'P 1'
#
loop_
_entity.id
_entity.type
_entity.pdbx_description
1 polymer ?
#
loop_
_entity_poly.entity_id
_entity_poly.type
_entity_poly.pdbx_seq_one_letter_code
_entity_poly.pdbx_strand_id
1 'polypeptide(L)'
;IHKSVFVVFFQGEQLKNRIQKICEGFRANIYPCPDDPNERRNLTMNVMTRLEDLNIVLHQTQEHRRNLLLETARSIKIWKIKITKIKAIYHTMNMFNNDVAKKCFIAECWAPNSQLELIRLSLAKGSEISGSGIGTS
;
A
#
# COMPACT_ATOMS: atom_id res chain seq x y z
N ILE A 1 25.47 6.08 16.45
CA ILE A 1 25.13 5.62 17.83
C ILE A 1 26.19 4.59 18.21
N HIS A 2 27.09 4.92 19.13
CA HIS A 2 28.09 3.98 19.62
C HIS A 2 27.50 3.24 20.82
N LYS A 3 27.49 1.91 20.77
CA LYS A 3 27.14 1.06 21.92
C LYS A 3 28.44 0.49 22.48
N SER A 4 28.53 0.44 23.81
CA SER A 4 29.65 -0.19 24.52
C SER A 4 29.19 -1.52 25.11
N VAL A 5 30.06 -2.52 25.06
CA VAL A 5 29.82 -3.86 25.62
C VAL A 5 30.76 -4.04 26.80
N PHE A 6 30.25 -4.56 27.91
CA PHE A 6 31.03 -4.81 29.12
C PHE A 6 30.58 -6.13 29.78
N VAL A 7 31.44 -6.70 30.60
CA VAL A 7 31.18 -7.92 31.38
C VAL A 7 31.41 -7.60 32.85
N VAL A 8 30.53 -8.09 33.73
CA VAL A 8 30.64 -7.93 35.17
C VAL A 8 30.73 -9.29 35.83
N PHE A 9 31.84 -9.54 36.53
CA PHE A 9 32.02 -10.74 37.35
C PHE A 9 31.57 -10.43 38.78
N PHE A 10 30.83 -11.34 39.39
CA PHE A 10 30.36 -11.23 40.78
C PHE A 10 30.19 -12.63 41.37
N GLN A 11 30.15 -12.73 42.69
CA GLN A 11 29.90 -13.97 43.41
C GLN A 11 28.66 -13.83 44.29
N GLY A 12 27.74 -14.79 44.20
CA GLY A 12 26.49 -14.82 44.98
C GLY A 12 25.30 -14.11 44.33
N GLU A 13 24.10 -14.60 44.64
CA GLU A 13 22.85 -14.14 43.99
C GLU A 13 22.44 -12.72 44.37
N GLN A 14 22.74 -12.26 45.59
CA GLN A 14 22.35 -10.90 46.01
C GLN A 14 23.02 -9.82 45.16
N LEU A 15 24.31 -9.99 44.84
CA LEU A 15 25.06 -9.08 43.96
C LEU A 15 24.53 -9.13 42.52
N LYS A 16 24.21 -10.32 42.00
CA LYS A 16 23.57 -10.51 40.69
C LYS A 16 22.31 -9.66 40.55
N ASN A 17 21.39 -9.81 41.50
CA ASN A 17 20.10 -9.13 41.49
C ASN A 17 20.27 -7.61 41.59
N ARG A 18 21.24 -7.13 42.37
CA ARG A 18 21.54 -5.69 42.47
C ARG A 18 22.13 -5.13 41.17
N ILE A 19 23.04 -5.85 40.53
CA ILE A 19 23.64 -5.45 39.24
C ILE A 19 22.59 -5.44 38.13
N GLN A 20 21.71 -6.44 38.07
CA GLN A 20 20.62 -6.48 37.08
C GLN A 20 19.71 -5.26 37.20
N LYS A 21 19.30 -4.89 38.42
CA LYS A 21 18.50 -3.66 38.66
C LYS A 21 19.20 -2.38 38.21
N ILE A 22 20.52 -2.29 38.41
CA ILE A 22 21.30 -1.14 37.94
C ILE A 22 21.30 -1.10 36.40
N CYS A 23 21.60 -2.22 35.74
CA CYS A 23 21.57 -2.34 34.28
C CYS A 23 20.19 -1.99 33.70
N GLU A 24 19.11 -2.48 34.30
CA GLU A 24 17.74 -2.14 33.93
C GLU A 24 17.46 -0.63 34.10
N GLY A 25 17.90 -0.03 35.21
CA GLY A 25 17.77 1.41 35.46
C GLY A 25 18.48 2.28 34.42
N PHE A 26 19.61 1.81 33.91
CA PHE A 26 20.36 2.46 32.81
C PHE A 26 19.91 2.01 31.41
N ARG A 27 18.87 1.17 31.31
CA ARG A 27 18.38 0.61 30.03
C ARG A 27 19.45 -0.15 29.26
N ALA A 28 20.38 -0.78 29.96
CA ALA A 28 21.36 -1.68 29.38
C ALA A 28 20.67 -3.01 29.02
N ASN A 29 20.94 -3.51 27.81
CA ASN A 29 20.45 -4.82 27.41
C ASN A 29 21.32 -5.91 28.02
N ILE A 30 20.71 -6.78 28.83
CA ILE A 30 21.39 -7.91 29.45
C ILE A 30 21.09 -9.15 28.60
N TYR A 31 22.14 -9.86 28.17
CA TYR A 31 22.02 -11.09 27.40
C TYR A 31 22.44 -12.30 28.24
N PRO A 32 21.69 -13.43 28.17
CA PRO A 32 22.12 -14.66 28.81
C PRO A 32 23.40 -15.17 28.15
N CYS A 33 24.36 -15.63 28.97
CA CYS A 33 25.61 -16.21 28.53
C CYS A 33 25.83 -17.52 29.30
N PRO A 34 25.77 -18.69 28.63
CA PRO A 34 26.07 -19.96 29.26
C PRO A 34 27.49 -20.02 29.85
N ASP A 35 27.63 -20.69 30.99
CA ASP A 35 28.93 -20.92 31.62
C ASP A 35 29.76 -21.93 30.81
N ASP A 36 29.10 -22.96 30.26
CA ASP A 36 29.73 -23.99 29.44
C ASP A 36 30.16 -23.45 28.05
N PRO A 37 31.43 -23.64 27.65
CA PRO A 37 31.92 -23.17 26.36
C PRO A 37 31.22 -23.79 25.15
N ASN A 38 30.77 -25.04 25.21
CA ASN A 38 30.08 -25.70 24.10
C ASN A 38 28.65 -25.16 23.97
N GLU A 39 27.94 -24.96 25.08
CA GLU A 39 26.65 -24.30 25.07
C GLU A 39 26.72 -22.87 24.49
N ARG A 40 27.77 -22.10 24.82
CA ARG A 40 28.00 -20.78 24.19
C ARG A 40 28.18 -20.86 22.67
N ARG A 41 28.94 -21.86 22.19
CA ARG A 41 29.12 -22.08 20.74
C ARG A 41 27.79 -22.42 20.06
N ASN A 42 27.01 -23.32 20.68
CA ASN A 42 25.69 -23.70 20.17
C ASN A 42 24.73 -22.50 20.11
N LEU A 43 24.68 -21.69 21.18
CA LEU A 43 23.89 -20.46 21.21
C LEU A 43 24.31 -19.49 20.09
N THR A 44 25.62 -19.33 19.89
CA THR A 44 26.15 -18.46 18.83
C THR A 44 25.71 -18.94 17.44
N MET A 45 25.82 -20.24 17.16
CA MET A 45 25.36 -20.80 15.88
C MET A 45 23.86 -20.60 15.68
N ASN A 46 23.03 -20.88 16.69
CA ASN A 46 21.58 -20.68 16.62
C ASN A 46 21.20 -19.21 16.35
N VAL A 47 21.90 -18.26 16.98
CA VAL A 47 21.69 -16.83 16.74
C VAL A 47 22.06 -16.45 15.30
N MET A 48 23.17 -16.97 14.78
CA MET A 48 23.60 -16.71 13.39
C MET A 48 22.61 -17.27 12.37
N THR A 49 22.15 -18.51 12.53
CA THR A 49 21.14 -19.10 11.63
C THR A 49 19.85 -18.29 11.65
N ARG A 50 19.35 -17.94 12.84
CA ARG A 50 18.14 -17.13 12.96
C ARG A 50 18.30 -15.74 12.36
N LEU A 51 19.49 -15.15 12.45
CA LEU A 51 19.80 -13.86 11.82
C LEU A 51 19.74 -13.97 10.29
N GLU A 52 20.28 -15.06 9.72
CA GLU A 52 20.23 -15.32 8.29
C GLU A 52 18.78 -15.50 7.79
N ASP A 53 17.98 -16.31 8.49
CA ASP A 53 16.56 -16.49 8.19
C ASP A 53 15.80 -15.15 8.22
N LEU A 54 16.04 -14.32 9.24
CA LEU A 54 15.43 -13.01 9.34
C LEU A 54 15.85 -12.08 8.20
N ASN A 55 17.11 -12.13 7.77
CA ASN A 55 17.59 -11.35 6.64
C ASN A 55 16.91 -11.76 5.33
N ILE A 56 16.71 -13.07 5.11
CA ILE A 56 15.98 -13.58 3.94
C ILE A 56 14.55 -13.05 3.94
N VAL A 57 13.83 -13.19 5.06
CA VAL A 57 12.44 -12.70 5.19
C VAL A 57 12.37 -11.19 4.98
N LEU A 58 13.29 -10.42 5.56
CA LEU A 58 13.33 -8.96 5.41
C LEU A 58 13.55 -8.57 3.94
N HIS A 59 14.49 -9.23 3.27
CA HIS A 59 14.80 -8.98 1.87
C HIS A 59 13.60 -9.27 0.97
N GLN A 60 13.00 -10.45 1.10
CA GLN A 60 11.81 -10.85 0.33
C GLN A 60 10.63 -9.90 0.57
N THR A 61 10.39 -9.51 1.83
CA THR A 61 9.33 -8.57 2.19
C THR A 61 9.56 -7.19 1.56
N GLN A 62 10.80 -6.70 1.61
CA GLN A 62 11.16 -5.42 1.01
C GLN A 62 11.02 -5.46 -0.51
N GLU A 63 11.45 -6.54 -1.15
CA GLU A 63 11.35 -6.71 -2.59
C GLU A 63 9.88 -6.80 -3.05
N HIS A 64 9.07 -7.60 -2.36
CA HIS A 64 7.64 -7.71 -2.63
C HIS A 64 6.94 -6.35 -2.51
N ARG A 65 7.18 -5.62 -1.41
CA ARG A 65 6.66 -4.26 -1.22
C ARG A 65 7.09 -3.33 -2.34
N ARG A 66 8.36 -3.37 -2.75
CA ARG A 66 8.89 -2.54 -3.84
C ARG A 66 8.18 -2.85 -5.15
N ASN A 67 8.03 -4.13 -5.50
CA ASN A 67 7.39 -4.56 -6.73
C ASN A 67 5.92 -4.11 -6.78
N LEU A 68 5.16 -4.32 -5.69
CA LEU A 68 3.77 -3.87 -5.58
C LEU A 68 3.63 -2.35 -5.73
N LEU A 69 4.52 -1.59 -5.08
CA LEU A 69 4.52 -0.13 -5.18
C LEU A 69 4.85 0.36 -6.60
N LEU A 70 5.80 -0.27 -7.29
CA LEU A 70 6.15 0.07 -8.67
C LEU A 70 5.02 -0.27 -9.65
N GLU A 71 4.35 -1.40 -9.46
CA GLU A 71 3.18 -1.77 -10.26
C GLU A 71 2.02 -0.79 -10.03
N THR A 72 1.71 -0.49 -8.76
CA THR A 72 0.66 0.46 -8.40
C THR A 72 0.96 1.86 -8.94
N ALA A 73 2.21 2.33 -8.83
CA ALA A 73 2.64 3.63 -9.33
C ALA A 73 2.49 3.78 -10.85
N ARG A 74 2.66 2.70 -11.62
CA ARG A 74 2.41 2.72 -13.08
C ARG A 74 0.93 2.93 -13.40
N SER A 75 0.04 2.30 -12.63
CA SER A 75 -1.41 2.32 -12.88
C SER A 75 -2.12 3.53 -12.28
N ILE A 76 -1.57 4.17 -11.24
CA ILE A 76 -2.26 5.21 -10.46
C ILE A 76 -2.70 6.42 -11.31
N LYS A 77 -1.87 6.84 -12.28
CA LYS A 77 -2.21 7.96 -13.17
C LYS A 77 -3.43 7.63 -14.04
N ILE A 78 -3.46 6.42 -14.59
CA ILE A 78 -4.56 5.93 -15.42
C ILE A 78 -5.84 5.81 -14.58
N TRP A 79 -5.74 5.24 -13.38
CA TRP A 79 -6.88 5.13 -12.47
C TRP A 79 -7.44 6.50 -12.09
N LYS A 80 -6.57 7.48 -11.78
CA LYS A 80 -7.00 8.85 -11.51
C LYS A 80 -7.75 9.46 -12.69
N ILE A 81 -7.23 9.31 -13.92
CA ILE A 81 -7.91 9.80 -15.13
C ILE A 81 -9.28 9.13 -15.29
N LYS A 82 -9.36 7.81 -15.13
CA LYS A 82 -10.63 7.06 -15.22
C LYS A 82 -11.65 7.54 -14.18
N ILE A 83 -11.24 7.69 -12.93
CA ILE A 83 -12.08 8.16 -11.82
C ILE A 83 -12.56 9.60 -12.07
N THR A 84 -11.67 10.49 -12.52
CA THR A 84 -12.05 11.87 -12.84
C THR A 84 -13.05 11.92 -13.99
N LYS A 85 -12.83 11.15 -15.07
CA LYS A 85 -13.74 11.09 -16.22
C LYS A 85 -15.12 10.57 -15.81
N ILE A 86 -15.18 9.45 -15.09
CA ILE A 86 -16.47 8.87 -14.68
C ILE A 86 -17.21 9.78 -13.70
N LYS A 87 -16.50 10.44 -12.77
CA LYS A 87 -17.10 11.44 -11.87
C LYS A 87 -17.67 12.64 -12.63
N ALA A 88 -16.96 13.13 -13.65
CA ALA A 88 -17.45 14.22 -14.49
C ALA A 88 -18.70 13.80 -15.28
N ILE A 89 -18.73 12.58 -15.84
CA ILE A 89 -19.92 12.04 -16.53
C ILE A 89 -21.11 11.99 -15.57
N TYR A 90 -20.96 11.39 -14.38
CA TYR A 90 -22.05 11.31 -13.40
C TYR A 90 -22.49 12.69 -12.91
N HIS A 91 -21.55 13.62 -12.72
CA HIS A 91 -21.89 14.99 -12.35
C HIS A 91 -22.75 15.67 -13.43
N THR A 92 -22.41 15.48 -14.71
CA THR A 92 -23.21 15.98 -15.83
C THR A 92 -24.57 15.29 -15.92
N MET A 93 -24.63 13.97 -15.79
CA MET A 93 -25.90 13.22 -15.81
C MET A 93 -26.84 13.65 -14.69
N ASN A 94 -26.32 14.02 -13.52
CA ASN A 94 -27.11 14.55 -12.42
C ASN A 94 -27.77 15.90 -12.71
N MET A 95 -27.34 16.62 -13.75
CA MET A 95 -27.99 17.86 -14.20
C MET A 95 -29.12 17.60 -15.21
N PHE A 96 -29.27 16.37 -15.71
CA PHE A 96 -30.31 16.01 -16.68
C PHE A 96 -31.63 15.72 -15.99
N ASN A 97 -32.73 15.95 -16.70
CA ASN A 97 -34.05 15.54 -16.23
C ASN A 97 -34.25 14.04 -16.50
N ASN A 98 -34.67 13.28 -15.50
CA ASN A 98 -34.84 11.85 -15.59
C ASN A 98 -36.30 11.49 -15.91
N ASP A 99 -36.59 11.09 -17.14
CA ASP A 99 -37.88 10.56 -17.54
C ASP A 99 -37.92 9.05 -17.24
N VAL A 100 -38.41 8.73 -16.04
CA VAL A 100 -38.52 7.35 -15.54
C VAL A 100 -39.49 6.51 -16.37
N ALA A 101 -40.50 7.12 -16.98
CA ALA A 101 -41.50 6.41 -17.78
C ALA A 101 -40.91 5.92 -19.11
N LYS A 102 -40.11 6.77 -19.77
CA LYS A 102 -39.41 6.43 -21.02
C LYS A 102 -38.04 5.79 -20.81
N LYS A 103 -37.58 5.71 -19.56
CA LYS A 103 -36.23 5.26 -19.18
C LYS A 103 -35.15 6.04 -19.93
N CYS A 104 -35.31 7.37 -20.04
CA CYS A 104 -34.35 8.23 -20.73
C CYS A 104 -34.00 9.49 -19.92
N PHE A 105 -32.83 10.05 -20.21
CA PHE A 105 -32.43 11.36 -19.70
C PHE A 105 -32.68 12.42 -20.77
N ILE A 106 -33.24 13.55 -20.35
CA ILE A 106 -33.49 14.72 -21.18
C ILE A 106 -32.53 15.81 -20.73
N ALA A 107 -31.78 16.36 -21.68
CA ALA A 107 -30.80 17.40 -21.45
C ALA A 107 -30.95 18.52 -22.48
N GLU A 108 -30.81 19.76 -22.03
CA GLU A 108 -30.70 20.94 -22.89
C GLU A 108 -29.26 21.44 -22.82
N CYS A 109 -28.68 21.79 -23.97
CA CYS A 109 -27.30 22.26 -24.04
C CYS A 109 -27.13 23.34 -25.10
N TRP A 110 -26.14 24.19 -24.88
CA TRP A 110 -25.71 25.19 -25.86
C TRP A 110 -24.62 24.59 -26.74
N ALA A 111 -24.78 24.70 -28.05
CA ALA A 111 -23.79 24.28 -29.03
C ALA A 111 -23.73 25.29 -30.20
N PRO A 112 -22.55 25.55 -30.76
CA PRO A 112 -22.43 26.37 -31.96
C PRO A 112 -22.99 25.63 -33.18
N ASN A 113 -23.69 26.35 -34.06
CA ASN A 113 -24.33 25.76 -35.24
C ASN A 113 -23.35 24.99 -36.13
N SER A 114 -22.09 25.42 -36.20
CA SER A 114 -21.03 24.76 -36.98
C SER A 114 -20.63 23.37 -36.47
N GLN A 115 -20.95 23.01 -35.22
CA GLN A 115 -20.59 21.73 -34.61
C GLN A 115 -21.75 20.72 -34.55
N LEU A 116 -22.96 21.08 -35.00
CA LEU A 116 -24.14 20.22 -34.89
C LEU A 116 -23.95 18.87 -35.58
N GLU A 117 -23.37 18.85 -36.78
CA GLU A 117 -23.09 17.61 -37.50
C GLU A 117 -22.07 16.72 -36.77
N LEU A 118 -21.03 17.32 -36.19
CA LEU A 118 -20.04 16.58 -35.39
C LEU A 118 -20.67 15.95 -34.13
N ILE A 119 -21.58 16.67 -33.47
CA ILE A 119 -22.31 16.18 -32.30
C ILE A 119 -23.20 15.01 -32.70
N ARG A 120 -23.98 15.14 -33.78
CA ARG A 120 -24.84 14.07 -34.32
C ARG A 120 -24.05 12.81 -34.64
N LEU A 121 -22.93 12.94 -35.34
CA LEU A 121 -22.04 11.82 -35.67
C LEU A 121 -21.47 11.14 -34.41
N SER A 122 -21.07 11.93 -33.41
CA SER A 122 -20.53 11.41 -32.15
C SER A 122 -21.59 10.65 -31.36
N LEU A 123 -22.84 11.12 -31.34
CA LEU A 123 -23.97 10.44 -30.72
C LEU A 123 -24.33 9.14 -31.45
N ALA A 124 -24.40 9.16 -32.79
CA ALA A 124 -24.66 7.98 -33.60
C ALA A 124 -23.62 6.88 -33.35
N LYS A 125 -22.33 7.25 -33.36
CA LYS A 125 -21.24 6.33 -33.03
C LYS A 125 -21.35 5.79 -31.59
N GLY A 126 -21.72 6.64 -30.64
CA GLY A 126 -21.97 6.22 -29.25
C GLY A 126 -23.07 5.17 -29.15
N SER A 127 -24.17 5.38 -29.87
CA SER A 127 -25.33 4.48 -29.93
C SER A 127 -24.98 3.12 -30.54
N GLU A 128 -24.16 3.11 -31.60
CA GLU A 128 -23.65 1.89 -32.24
C GLU A 128 -22.79 1.07 -31.27
N ILE A 129 -21.85 1.72 -30.59
CA ILE A 129 -20.95 1.07 -29.62
C ILE A 129 -21.72 0.51 -28.43
N SER A 130 -22.78 1.19 -27.97
CA SER A 130 -23.60 0.74 -26.84
C SER A 130 -24.63 -0.33 -27.21
N GLY A 131 -24.70 -0.74 -28.50
CA GLY A 131 -25.71 -1.70 -28.99
C GLY A 131 -27.14 -1.21 -28.82
N SER A 132 -27.33 0.08 -28.57
CA SER A 132 -28.63 0.70 -28.33
C SER A 132 -29.12 1.21 -29.67
N GLY A 133 -29.98 0.45 -30.35
CA GLY A 133 -30.60 0.88 -31.59
C GLY A 133 -31.62 1.99 -31.31
N ILE A 134 -31.17 3.23 -31.10
CA ILE A 134 -32.04 4.39 -31.00
C ILE A 134 -32.09 5.01 -32.39
N GLY A 135 -33.14 4.68 -33.14
CA GLY A 135 -33.41 5.27 -34.45
C GLY A 135 -33.53 6.78 -34.33
N THR A 136 -32.68 7.49 -35.04
CA THR A 136 -32.81 8.94 -35.22
C THR A 136 -33.90 9.17 -36.26
N SER A 137 -35.07 9.64 -35.80
CA SER A 137 -36.15 10.13 -36.67
C SER A 137 -35.99 11.63 -36.92
#